data_AF-A0A522A817-F1
#
_entry.id   AF-A0A522A817-F1
#
_cell.length_a   1.000
_cell.length_b   1.000
_cell.length_c   1.000
_cell.angle_alpha   90.00
_cell.angle_beta   90.00
_cell.angle_gamma   90.00
#
_symmetry.space_group_name_H-M   'P 1'
#
loop_
_entity.id
_entity.type
_entity.pdbx_description
1 polymer ?
#
loop_
_entity_poly.entity_id
_entity_poly.type
_entity_poly.pdbx_seq_one_letter_code
_entity_poly.pdbx_strand_id
1 'polypeptide(L)'
;MKLNRKLLEKLPVNLAPAFNREEWEPQEQALKEGKSFMEFYPESKVVRRGRNEIEIKMGEGYTVCLTVLAYGDVNHDGLEDVFLYVHHGTEGSMSYGFNVVLNRKMLNGKLEQVAW
;
A
#
# COMPACT_ATOMS: atom_id res chain seq x y z
N MET A 1 -0.59 -11.93 -10.06
CA MET A 1 -0.12 -10.52 -10.00
C MET A 1 1.38 -10.49 -9.70
N LYS A 2 2.19 -9.71 -10.42
CA LYS A 2 3.64 -9.61 -10.15
C LYS A 2 3.91 -8.29 -9.42
N LEU A 3 4.18 -8.35 -8.12
CA LEU A 3 4.54 -7.17 -7.31
C LEU A 3 5.83 -6.56 -7.87
N ASN A 4 5.76 -5.32 -8.37
CA ASN A 4 6.87 -4.63 -9.02
C ASN A 4 6.76 -3.11 -8.79
N ARG A 5 7.71 -2.28 -9.25
CA ARG A 5 7.71 -0.83 -8.99
C ARG A 5 6.42 -0.10 -9.46
N LYS A 6 5.76 -0.58 -10.52
CA LYS A 6 4.45 -0.05 -10.98
C LYS A 6 3.31 -0.30 -9.99
N LEU A 7 3.52 -1.16 -9.00
CA LEU A 7 2.59 -1.32 -7.89
C LEU A 7 2.52 -0.05 -7.04
N LEU A 8 3.65 0.61 -6.77
CA LEU A 8 3.68 1.80 -5.91
C LEU A 8 2.87 2.97 -6.51
N GLU A 9 2.79 3.05 -7.84
CA GLU A 9 1.93 4.02 -8.54
C GLU A 9 0.43 3.77 -8.31
N LYS A 10 0.06 2.57 -7.82
CA LYS A 10 -1.33 2.13 -7.59
C LYS A 10 -1.67 1.91 -6.12
N LEU A 11 -0.69 2.00 -5.23
CA LEU A 11 -0.93 1.87 -3.80
C LEU A 11 -1.52 3.16 -3.26
N PRO A 12 -2.53 3.10 -2.38
CA PRO A 12 -3.03 4.28 -1.69
C PRO A 12 -1.96 4.81 -0.72
N VAL A 13 -1.95 6.11 -0.49
CA VAL A 13 -0.97 6.75 0.40
C VAL A 13 -1.07 6.24 1.85
N ASN A 14 -2.30 5.97 2.32
CA ASN A 14 -2.59 5.51 3.69
C ASN A 14 -2.18 4.04 3.97
N LEU A 15 -1.53 3.35 3.02
CA LEU A 15 -0.85 2.10 3.34
C LEU A 15 0.36 2.32 4.24
N ALA A 16 0.94 3.52 4.27
CA ALA A 16 1.89 3.91 5.29
C ALA A 16 1.16 4.54 6.49
N PRO A 17 1.62 4.36 7.74
CA PRO A 17 1.16 5.15 8.88
C PRO A 17 1.38 6.62 8.63
N ALA A 18 0.48 7.41 9.19
CA ALA A 18 0.90 8.65 9.84
C ALA A 18 1.17 8.35 11.32
N PHE A 19 2.34 8.76 11.82
CA PHE A 19 2.74 8.57 13.21
C PHE A 19 2.28 9.72 14.11
N ASN A 20 1.93 10.86 13.50
CA ASN A 20 1.45 12.04 14.19
C ASN A 20 0.39 12.77 13.34
N ARG A 21 -0.27 13.76 13.93
CA ARG A 21 -1.32 14.53 13.25
C ARG A 21 -0.79 15.38 12.10
N GLU A 22 0.45 15.85 12.21
CA GLU A 22 1.12 16.66 11.19
C GLU A 22 1.42 15.84 9.92
N GLU A 23 1.57 14.52 10.04
CA GLU A 23 1.66 13.57 8.93
C GLU A 23 0.28 13.13 8.42
N TRP A 24 -0.69 12.96 9.33
CA TRP A 24 -2.03 12.46 9.00
C TRP A 24 -2.80 13.42 8.09
N GLU A 25 -2.81 14.72 8.41
CA GLU A 25 -3.59 15.70 7.64
C GLU A 25 -3.11 15.82 6.18
N PRO A 26 -1.80 15.90 5.89
CA PRO A 26 -1.29 15.83 4.52
C PRO A 26 -1.59 14.49 3.83
N GLN A 27 -1.54 13.38 4.56
CA GLN A 27 -1.82 12.06 4.00
C GLN A 27 -3.28 11.92 3.57
N GLU A 28 -4.22 12.34 4.43
CA GLU A 28 -5.65 12.40 4.12
C GLU A 28 -5.95 13.31 2.92
N GLN A 29 -5.28 14.46 2.86
CA GLN A 29 -5.43 15.37 1.74
C GLN A 29 -4.92 14.73 0.44
N ALA A 30 -3.77 14.05 0.48
CA ALA A 30 -3.23 13.33 -0.67
C ALA A 30 -4.15 12.19 -1.14
N LEU A 31 -4.78 11.48 -0.21
CA LEU A 31 -5.77 10.44 -0.51
C LEU A 31 -7.00 11.04 -1.23
N LYS A 32 -7.52 12.17 -0.75
CA LYS A 32 -8.64 12.89 -1.38
C LYS A 32 -8.29 13.43 -2.78
N GLU A 33 -7.06 13.86 -2.97
CA GLU A 33 -6.54 14.33 -4.26
C GLU A 33 -6.25 13.18 -5.24
N GLY A 34 -6.36 11.93 -4.80
CA GLY A 34 -6.05 10.76 -5.63
C GLY A 34 -4.57 10.62 -5.96
N LYS A 35 -3.68 11.19 -5.12
CA LYS A 35 -2.23 11.03 -5.28
C LYS A 35 -1.83 9.58 -5.08
N SER A 36 -0.92 9.11 -5.90
CA SER A 36 -0.27 7.82 -5.75
C SER A 36 0.72 7.81 -4.58
N PHE A 37 1.04 6.62 -4.07
CA PHE A 37 2.06 6.44 -3.03
C PHE A 37 3.40 7.08 -3.41
N MET A 38 3.80 7.02 -4.68
CA MET A 38 5.06 7.61 -5.17
C MET A 38 5.02 9.13 -5.28
N GLU A 39 3.85 9.74 -5.45
CA GLU A 39 3.74 11.20 -5.45
C GLU A 39 3.88 11.77 -4.04
N PHE A 40 3.47 11.02 -3.02
CA PHE A 40 3.57 11.44 -1.62
C PHE A 40 4.87 11.00 -0.94
N TYR A 41 5.39 9.79 -1.24
CA TYR A 41 6.65 9.25 -0.73
C TYR A 41 7.65 8.98 -1.87
N PRO A 42 8.15 10.00 -2.57
CA PRO A 42 8.92 9.87 -3.81
C PRO A 42 10.24 9.11 -3.67
N GLU A 43 10.82 9.10 -2.48
CA GLU A 43 12.05 8.40 -2.14
C GLU A 43 11.87 6.89 -1.95
N SER A 44 10.62 6.42 -1.93
CA SER A 44 10.27 5.03 -1.68
C SER A 44 10.85 4.05 -2.71
N LYS A 45 11.32 2.90 -2.22
CA LYS A 45 11.92 1.84 -3.04
C LYS A 45 11.34 0.48 -2.68
N VAL A 46 10.86 -0.25 -3.68
CA VAL A 46 10.48 -1.66 -3.54
C VAL A 46 11.73 -2.53 -3.48
N VAL A 47 11.84 -3.30 -2.41
CA VAL A 47 12.78 -4.41 -2.22
C VAL A 47 11.97 -5.69 -2.15
N ARG A 48 12.15 -6.59 -3.11
CA ARG A 48 11.49 -7.89 -3.08
C ARG A 48 12.18 -8.79 -2.05
N ARG A 49 11.43 -9.24 -1.04
CA ARG A 49 11.94 -10.14 0.01
C ARG A 49 11.64 -11.60 -0.28
N GLY A 50 10.53 -11.90 -0.94
CA GLY A 50 10.15 -13.27 -1.24
C GLY A 50 9.20 -13.43 -2.41
N ARG A 51 8.57 -14.62 -2.48
CA ARG A 51 7.57 -14.92 -3.50
C ARG A 51 6.34 -14.01 -3.33
N ASN A 52 5.87 -13.84 -2.10
CA ASN A 52 4.63 -13.16 -1.72
C ASN A 52 4.87 -11.92 -0.85
N GLU A 53 6.13 -11.55 -0.62
CA GLU A 53 6.51 -10.47 0.28
C GLU A 53 7.33 -9.41 -0.46
N ILE A 54 6.94 -8.15 -0.25
CA ILE A 54 7.70 -6.97 -0.65
C ILE A 54 7.91 -6.07 0.56
N GLU A 55 9.09 -5.49 0.62
CA GLU A 55 9.43 -4.41 1.55
C GLU A 55 9.49 -3.11 0.74
N ILE A 56 8.85 -2.08 1.24
CA ILE A 56 8.95 -0.72 0.74
C ILE A 56 9.83 0.01 1.73
N LYS A 57 11.04 0.36 1.30
CA LYS A 57 11.93 1.24 2.07
C LYS A 57 11.52 2.67 1.77
N MET A 58 11.03 3.37 2.78
CA MET A 58 10.68 4.78 2.73
C MET A 58 11.90 5.62 3.18
N GLY A 59 11.79 6.95 3.10
CA GLY A 59 12.79 7.85 3.69
C GLY A 59 12.97 7.61 5.19
N GLU A 60 14.06 8.12 5.77
CA GLU A 60 14.24 8.22 7.23
C GLU A 60 14.18 6.91 8.04
N GLY A 61 14.47 5.75 7.43
CA GLY A 61 14.52 4.46 8.14
C GLY A 61 13.15 3.82 8.37
N TYR A 62 12.11 4.30 7.69
CA TYR A 62 10.78 3.71 7.72
C TYR A 62 10.64 2.58 6.69
N THR A 63 9.95 1.52 7.06
CA THR A 63 9.66 0.39 6.18
C THR A 63 8.19 -0.02 6.23
N VAL A 64 7.65 -0.40 5.08
CA VAL A 64 6.34 -1.06 4.94
C VAL A 64 6.54 -2.40 4.26
N CYS A 65 6.31 -3.49 4.99
CA CYS A 65 6.30 -4.83 4.45
C CYS A 65 4.87 -5.23 4.08
N LEU A 66 4.65 -5.65 2.84
CA LEU A 66 3.39 -6.16 2.34
C LEU A 66 3.55 -7.65 2.06
N THR A 67 2.77 -8.47 2.76
CA THR A 67 2.70 -9.92 2.58
C THR A 67 1.36 -10.30 1.99
N VAL A 68 1.36 -10.91 0.81
CA VAL A 68 0.14 -11.46 0.19
C VAL A 68 -0.26 -12.73 0.93
N LEU A 69 -1.42 -12.68 1.57
CA LEU A 69 -2.00 -13.80 2.30
C LEU A 69 -2.92 -14.63 1.41
N ALA A 70 -3.79 -13.96 0.65
CA ALA A 70 -4.78 -14.61 -0.21
C ALA A 70 -5.20 -13.71 -1.38
N TYR A 71 -5.91 -14.32 -2.33
CA TYR A 71 -6.57 -13.64 -3.44
C TYR A 71 -7.97 -14.24 -3.62
N GLY A 72 -8.92 -13.41 -4.04
CA GLY A 72 -10.31 -13.82 -4.27
C GLY A 72 -11.19 -12.61 -4.50
N ASP A 73 -12.34 -12.81 -5.14
CA ASP A 73 -13.39 -11.80 -5.33
C ASP A 73 -14.23 -11.71 -4.05
N VAL A 74 -13.79 -10.87 -3.10
CA VAL A 74 -14.38 -10.77 -1.76
C VAL A 74 -15.66 -9.95 -1.80
N ASN A 75 -15.74 -8.98 -2.71
CA ASN A 75 -16.88 -8.09 -2.85
C ASN A 75 -17.90 -8.53 -3.92
N HIS A 76 -17.65 -9.62 -4.63
CA HIS A 76 -18.47 -10.18 -5.70
C HIS A 76 -18.66 -9.27 -6.92
N ASP A 77 -17.66 -8.46 -7.27
CA ASP A 77 -17.68 -7.57 -8.43
C ASP A 77 -17.11 -8.19 -9.72
N GLY A 78 -16.65 -9.45 -9.65
CA GLY A 78 -16.07 -10.20 -10.76
C GLY A 78 -14.57 -9.95 -10.95
N LEU A 79 -13.92 -9.20 -10.06
CA LEU A 79 -12.47 -8.96 -10.06
C LEU A 79 -11.81 -9.60 -8.84
N GLU A 80 -10.60 -10.15 -9.02
CA GLU A 80 -9.84 -10.66 -7.87
C GLU A 80 -9.29 -9.52 -7.01
N ASP A 81 -9.66 -9.52 -5.73
CA ASP A 81 -9.07 -8.69 -4.69
C ASP A 81 -7.83 -9.36 -4.09
N VAL A 82 -7.02 -8.57 -3.37
CA VAL A 82 -5.79 -9.05 -2.72
C VAL A 82 -5.86 -8.81 -1.24
N PHE A 83 -5.76 -9.87 -0.46
CA PHE A 83 -5.66 -9.80 0.99
C PHE A 83 -4.19 -9.70 1.41
N LEU A 84 -3.87 -8.62 2.12
CA LEU A 84 -2.52 -8.29 2.55
C LEU A 84 -2.43 -8.24 4.07
N TYR A 85 -1.33 -8.75 4.60
CA TYR A 85 -0.80 -8.31 5.88
C TYR A 85 0.19 -7.18 5.63
N VAL A 86 -0.04 -6.04 6.28
CA VAL A 86 0.81 -4.86 6.25
C VAL A 86 1.55 -4.79 7.58
N HIS A 87 2.88 -4.71 7.52
CA HIS A 87 3.73 -4.60 8.69
C HIS A 87 4.66 -3.40 8.57
N HIS A 88 4.70 -2.56 9.59
CA HIS A 88 5.53 -1.38 9.63
C HIS A 88 6.72 -1.59 10.56
N GLY A 89 7.87 -1.08 10.15
CA GLY A 89 9.06 -1.03 10.99
C GLY A 89 9.71 0.34 10.92
N THR A 90 10.03 0.90 12.09
CA THR A 90 10.98 2.00 12.23
C THR A 90 12.31 1.45 12.73
N GLU A 91 13.43 2.11 12.42
CA GLU A 91 14.73 1.76 12.99
C GLU A 91 14.73 1.99 14.52
N GLY A 92 14.26 1.01 15.29
CA GLY A 92 14.70 0.80 16.68
C GLY A 92 13.65 0.61 17.78
N SER A 93 12.33 0.74 17.56
CA SER A 93 11.41 0.60 18.72
C SER A 93 9.95 0.31 18.44
N MET A 94 9.43 0.55 17.24
CA MET A 94 7.99 0.37 16.97
C MET A 94 7.75 -0.47 15.73
N SER A 95 7.02 -1.56 15.95
CA SER A 95 6.44 -2.38 14.90
C SER A 95 4.96 -2.53 15.20
N TYR A 96 4.15 -2.40 14.15
CA TYR A 96 2.74 -2.69 14.21
C TYR A 96 2.29 -3.18 12.83
N GLY A 97 1.18 -3.91 12.80
CA GLY A 97 0.65 -4.42 11.55
C GLY A 97 -0.85 -4.56 11.57
N PHE A 98 -1.43 -4.57 10.39
CA PHE A 98 -2.86 -4.67 10.16
C PHE A 98 -3.12 -5.42 8.87
N ASN A 99 -4.36 -5.87 8.69
CA ASN A 99 -4.77 -6.55 7.47
C ASN A 99 -5.55 -5.59 6.59
N VAL A 100 -5.30 -5.64 5.29
CA VAL A 100 -5.98 -4.80 4.28
C VAL A 100 -6.45 -5.69 3.14
N VAL A 101 -7.63 -5.37 2.61
CA VAL A 101 -8.09 -5.89 1.32
C VAL A 101 -7.91 -4.78 0.29
N LEU A 102 -7.08 -5.02 -0.71
CA LEU A 102 -6.96 -4.13 -1.86
C LEU A 102 -7.97 -4.58 -2.92
N ASN A 103 -9.11 -3.89 -2.98
CA ASN A 103 -10.12 -4.19 -3.97
C ASN A 103 -9.66 -3.72 -5.36
N ARG A 104 -10.08 -4.41 -6.42
CA ARG A 104 -9.90 -3.89 -7.78
C ARG A 104 -11.21 -3.35 -8.28
N LYS A 105 -11.20 -2.26 -9.04
CA LYS A 105 -12.40 -1.71 -9.68
C LYS A 105 -12.09 -1.31 -11.11
N MET A 106 -13.07 -1.46 -11.99
CA MET A 106 -13.02 -0.86 -13.33
C MET A 106 -13.49 0.60 -13.23
N LEU A 107 -12.60 1.55 -13.50
CA LEU A 107 -12.92 2.97 -13.62
C LEU A 107 -12.72 3.39 -15.08
N ASN A 108 -13.80 3.86 -15.72
CA ASN A 108 -13.82 4.28 -17.13
C ASN A 108 -13.22 3.25 -18.11
N GLY A 109 -13.50 1.96 -17.89
CA GLY A 109 -12.99 0.88 -18.73
C GLY A 109 -11.52 0.50 -18.48
N LYS A 110 -10.88 1.05 -17.44
CA LYS A 110 -9.51 0.70 -17.01
C LYS A 110 -9.54 0.04 -15.63
N LEU A 111 -8.68 -0.97 -15.45
CA LEU A 111 -8.52 -1.66 -14.17
C LEU A 111 -7.70 -0.80 -13.20
N GLU A 112 -8.39 -0.28 -12.18
CA GLU A 112 -7.81 0.47 -11.07
C GLU A 112 -7.83 -0.37 -9.79
N GLN A 113 -6.89 -0.08 -8.90
CA GLN A 113 -6.80 -0.73 -7.59
C GLN A 113 -7.33 0.27 -6.57
N VAL A 114 -8.42 -0.09 -5.88
CA VAL A 114 -9.08 0.76 -4.87
C VAL A 114 -8.94 0.05 -3.53
N ALA A 115 -7.99 0.51 -2.72
CA ALA A 115 -7.95 0.14 -1.32
C ALA A 115 -9.05 0.89 -0.56
N TRP A 116 -9.68 0.23 0.41
CA TRP A 116 -10.60 0.85 1.37
C TRP A 116 -10.03 0.72 2.77
#